data_AF-A0A348VAW0-F1
#
_entry.id   AF-A0A348VAW0-F1
#
_cell.length_a   1.000
_cell.length_b   1.000
_cell.length_c   1.000
_cell.angle_alpha   90.00
_cell.angle_beta   90.00
_cell.angle_gamma   90.00
#
_symmetry.space_group_name_H-M   'P 1'
#
loop_
_entity.id
_entity.type
_entity.pdbx_description
1 polymer ?
#
loop_
_entity_poly.entity_id
_entity_poly.type
_entity_poly.pdbx_seq_one_letter_code
_entity_poly.pdbx_strand_id
1 'polypeptide(L)'
;MPGVITFADGNTISYGYDGAGSKLSVAYTAGGTTTKTEYASNKVYKNGTLSMILTEEGYITLSGSTPSYHYYLKDHQGNNRVVLNQTGTVEQVNHYYPFGGLFGEGIQTVNQPYRYNGKELDRELGLDIYDYGARNYDAALGRWLSVDPMAEKYYSISQYAYVANNPVRLIDPDGQSWEPYDKQGNTIKIDDFDNIVGYRWVDYDTDNKGNKIAKANTVETAYVFGKKGMTTLSPEGYTDHRNWQAYSEISTGDKRADANIASLDYRVQDQMKAVVLELRLRYGIDVRGAFQGGFRTYAEQDEIFARGASKAKGGQSNHNFAIAMDVAIYENGNYLSMGTEWQYTTYGKIASEKRGLMWGGDWKSFFDPAHIEYKHNLTMNQLRALPKDKNGFLIKLP
;
A
#
# COMPACT_ATOMS: atom_id res chain seq x y z
N MET A 1 -14.43 -18.36 7.19
CA MET A 1 -14.03 -18.21 8.60
C MET A 1 -14.49 -19.41 9.40
N PRO A 2 -13.76 -19.83 10.45
CA PRO A 2 -14.13 -20.98 11.26
C PRO A 2 -15.43 -20.72 12.04
N GLY A 3 -16.37 -21.66 12.02
CA GLY A 3 -17.55 -21.60 12.88
C GLY A 3 -17.27 -22.13 14.29
N VAL A 4 -16.51 -23.23 14.39
CA VAL A 4 -16.12 -23.87 15.65
C VAL A 4 -14.70 -24.42 15.51
N ILE A 5 -13.87 -24.22 16.53
CA ILE A 5 -12.58 -24.88 16.74
C ILE A 5 -12.75 -25.86 17.90
N THR A 6 -12.31 -27.10 17.73
CA THR A 6 -12.35 -28.14 18.77
C THR A 6 -10.92 -28.60 19.06
N PHE A 7 -10.53 -28.51 20.33
CA PHE A 7 -9.22 -28.93 20.81
C PHE A 7 -9.25 -30.42 21.18
N ALA A 8 -8.06 -31.04 21.21
CA ALA A 8 -7.93 -32.47 21.51
C ALA A 8 -8.43 -32.86 22.91
N ASP A 9 -8.44 -31.90 23.85
CA ASP A 9 -8.95 -32.05 25.20
C ASP A 9 -10.48 -31.86 25.31
N GLY A 10 -11.17 -31.63 24.19
CA GLY A 10 -12.61 -31.41 24.12
C GLY A 10 -13.06 -29.97 24.37
N ASN A 11 -12.14 -29.04 24.65
CA ASN A 11 -12.47 -27.62 24.73
C ASN A 11 -12.83 -27.08 23.34
N THR A 12 -13.67 -26.05 23.30
CA THR A 12 -14.14 -25.48 22.02
C THR A 12 -14.13 -23.97 22.01
N ILE A 13 -13.92 -23.39 20.82
CA ILE A 13 -14.15 -21.97 20.53
C ILE A 13 -15.18 -21.88 19.43
N SER A 14 -16.27 -21.15 19.65
CA SER A 14 -17.33 -20.96 18.66
C SER A 14 -17.43 -19.49 18.28
N TYR A 15 -17.45 -19.19 16.98
CA TYR A 15 -17.55 -17.84 16.45
C TYR A 15 -18.92 -17.62 15.80
N GLY A 16 -19.46 -16.42 15.99
CA GLY A 16 -20.69 -15.96 15.33
C GLY A 16 -20.39 -14.76 14.44
N TYR A 17 -20.94 -14.77 13.23
CA TYR A 17 -20.73 -13.72 12.23
C TYR A 17 -22.06 -13.25 11.65
N ASP A 18 -22.09 -12.02 11.13
CA ASP A 18 -23.19 -11.53 10.30
C ASP A 18 -23.08 -12.04 8.85
N GLY A 19 -24.07 -11.71 8.01
CA GLY A 19 -24.09 -12.10 6.59
C GLY A 19 -23.02 -11.45 5.72
N ALA A 20 -22.33 -10.41 6.23
CA ALA A 20 -21.20 -9.76 5.57
C ALA A 20 -19.84 -10.31 6.04
N GLY A 21 -19.84 -11.23 7.02
CA GLY A 21 -18.63 -11.82 7.58
C GLY A 21 -18.03 -11.05 8.77
N SER A 22 -18.72 -10.04 9.31
CA SER A 22 -18.26 -9.34 10.51
C SER A 22 -18.47 -10.20 11.75
N LYS A 23 -17.47 -10.32 12.62
CA LYS A 23 -17.58 -11.08 13.88
C LYS A 23 -18.54 -10.40 14.84
N LEU A 24 -19.56 -11.15 15.28
CA LEU A 24 -20.57 -10.72 16.27
C LEU A 24 -20.34 -11.33 17.65
N SER A 25 -19.72 -12.51 17.73
CA SER A 25 -19.45 -13.14 19.02
C SER A 25 -18.34 -14.19 18.96
N VAL A 26 -17.73 -14.44 20.12
CA VAL A 26 -16.89 -15.62 20.38
C VAL A 26 -17.30 -16.25 21.70
N ALA A 27 -17.35 -17.58 21.75
CA ALA A 27 -17.64 -18.34 22.96
C ALA A 27 -16.56 -19.39 23.21
N TYR A 28 -15.95 -19.35 24.38
CA TYR A 28 -14.94 -20.31 24.82
C TYR A 28 -15.58 -21.28 25.80
N THR A 29 -15.55 -22.57 25.50
CA THR A 29 -16.05 -23.62 26.38
C THR A 29 -14.87 -24.48 26.83
N ALA A 30 -14.59 -24.45 28.13
CA ALA A 30 -13.59 -25.29 28.76
C ALA A 30 -14.08 -25.87 30.07
N GLY A 31 -13.85 -27.18 30.29
CA GLY A 31 -14.28 -27.87 31.51
C GLY A 31 -15.79 -27.74 31.80
N GLY A 32 -16.63 -27.65 30.77
CA GLY A 32 -18.08 -27.47 30.89
C GLY A 32 -18.55 -26.04 31.19
N THR A 33 -17.63 -25.09 31.38
CA THR A 33 -17.95 -23.67 31.55
C THR A 33 -17.83 -22.94 30.22
N THR A 34 -18.78 -22.08 29.90
CA THR A 34 -18.74 -21.24 28.69
C THR A 34 -18.65 -19.77 29.05
N THR A 35 -17.64 -19.07 28.52
CA THR A 35 -17.56 -17.61 28.54
C THR A 35 -17.85 -17.09 27.14
N LYS A 36 -18.67 -16.04 27.05
CA LYS A 36 -19.08 -15.46 25.77
C LYS A 36 -18.72 -13.98 25.71
N THR A 37 -18.13 -13.57 24.60
CA THR A 37 -17.93 -12.17 24.24
C THR A 37 -18.81 -11.84 23.03
N GLU A 38 -19.52 -10.72 23.09
CA GLU A 38 -20.39 -10.23 22.02
C GLU A 38 -19.99 -8.81 21.63
N TYR A 39 -19.95 -8.55 20.32
CA TYR A 39 -19.48 -7.30 19.74
C TYR A 39 -20.66 -6.58 19.09
N ALA A 40 -20.90 -5.35 19.52
CA ALA A 40 -21.92 -4.47 18.96
C ALA A 40 -21.27 -3.14 18.58
N SER A 41 -20.70 -3.08 17.37
CA SER A 41 -19.89 -1.95 16.91
C SER A 41 -18.75 -1.68 17.91
N ASN A 42 -18.68 -0.50 18.51
CA ASN A 42 -17.65 -0.16 19.50
C ASN A 42 -17.93 -0.67 20.92
N LYS A 43 -19.01 -1.42 21.17
CA LYS A 43 -19.34 -1.96 22.49
C LYS A 43 -19.03 -3.45 22.56
N VAL A 44 -18.36 -3.87 23.63
CA VAL A 44 -17.99 -5.26 23.89
C VAL A 44 -18.69 -5.72 25.16
N TYR A 45 -19.47 -6.79 25.05
CA TYR A 45 -20.19 -7.41 26.14
C TYR A 45 -19.52 -8.73 26.52
N LYS A 46 -19.32 -8.97 27.82
CA LYS A 46 -18.87 -10.27 28.35
C LYS A 46 -20.00 -10.87 29.15
N ASN A 47 -20.44 -12.07 28.77
CA ASN A 47 -21.56 -12.80 29.37
C ASN A 47 -22.82 -11.91 29.51
N GLY A 48 -23.16 -11.17 28.45
CA GLY A 48 -24.30 -10.25 28.42
C GLY A 48 -24.12 -8.91 29.15
N THR A 49 -22.98 -8.68 29.81
CA THR A 49 -22.71 -7.42 30.55
C THR A 49 -21.74 -6.55 29.76
N LEU A 50 -22.04 -5.26 29.62
CA LEU A 50 -21.16 -4.30 28.95
C LEU A 50 -19.82 -4.23 29.70
N SER A 51 -18.75 -4.66 29.03
CA SER A 51 -17.42 -4.77 29.63
C SER A 51 -16.48 -3.66 29.16
N MET A 52 -16.63 -3.21 27.91
CA MET A 52 -15.71 -2.26 27.28
C MET A 52 -16.43 -1.46 26.19
N ILE A 53 -16.10 -0.18 26.08
CA ILE A 53 -16.46 0.68 24.94
C ILE A 53 -15.18 1.13 24.27
N LEU A 54 -14.97 0.76 23.02
CA LEU A 54 -13.81 1.16 22.22
C LEU A 54 -13.94 2.61 21.77
N THR A 55 -12.82 3.31 21.79
CA THR A 55 -12.67 4.67 21.26
C THR A 55 -11.50 4.70 20.27
N GLU A 56 -11.38 5.78 19.50
CA GLU A 56 -10.26 5.93 18.55
C GLU A 56 -8.89 5.91 19.25
N GLU A 57 -8.83 6.48 20.45
CA GLU A 57 -7.60 6.65 21.24
C GLU A 57 -7.42 5.63 22.36
N GLY A 58 -8.31 4.64 22.49
CA GLY A 58 -8.31 3.81 23.68
C GLY A 58 -9.60 3.02 23.90
N TYR A 59 -10.00 2.93 25.16
CA TYR A 59 -11.25 2.30 25.56
C TYR A 59 -11.72 2.80 26.93
N ILE A 60 -12.99 2.53 27.21
CA ILE A 60 -13.64 2.85 28.49
C ILE A 60 -14.07 1.53 29.12
N THR A 61 -13.75 1.35 30.40
CA THR A 61 -14.34 0.29 31.24
C THR A 61 -15.36 0.91 32.19
N LEU A 62 -16.29 0.10 32.68
CA LEU A 62 -17.36 0.54 33.57
C LEU A 62 -17.31 -0.25 34.88
N SER A 63 -17.28 0.47 36.01
CA SER A 63 -17.58 -0.08 37.32
C SER A 63 -18.95 0.43 37.75
N GLY A 64 -20.00 -0.34 37.48
CA GLY A 64 -21.38 0.14 37.55
C GLY A 64 -21.63 1.24 36.52
N SER A 65 -22.00 2.44 36.97
CA SER A 65 -22.21 3.62 36.11
C SER A 65 -20.98 4.52 35.98
N THR A 66 -19.87 4.18 36.64
CA THR A 66 -18.66 5.02 36.67
C THR A 66 -17.70 4.62 35.55
N PRO A 67 -17.39 5.51 34.60
CA PRO A 67 -16.42 5.24 33.54
C PRO A 67 -14.97 5.40 34.02
N SER A 68 -14.11 4.49 33.56
CA SER A 68 -12.66 4.59 33.64
C SER A 68 -12.08 4.63 32.24
N TYR A 69 -11.31 5.66 31.93
CA TYR A 69 -10.71 5.84 30.60
C TYR A 69 -9.31 5.25 30.55
N HIS A 70 -9.02 4.59 29.44
CA HIS A 70 -7.74 3.99 29.13
C HIS A 70 -7.31 4.48 27.75
N TYR A 71 -6.04 4.86 27.60
CA TYR A 71 -5.49 5.48 26.39
C TYR A 71 -4.37 4.63 25.81
N TYR A 72 -4.31 4.56 24.49
CA TYR A 72 -3.25 3.87 23.76
C TYR A 72 -2.15 4.84 23.35
N LEU A 73 -0.90 4.48 23.64
CA LEU A 73 0.26 5.03 22.94
C LEU A 73 0.66 4.04 21.84
N LYS A 74 0.47 4.47 20.59
CA LYS A 74 0.70 3.66 19.39
C LYS A 74 2.07 3.96 18.77
N ASP A 75 2.65 2.97 18.08
CA ASP A 75 3.79 3.22 17.20
C ASP A 75 3.34 3.67 15.80
N HIS A 76 4.31 3.82 14.89
CA HIS A 76 4.08 4.29 13.52
C HIS A 76 3.25 3.31 12.67
N GLN A 77 2.90 2.11 13.14
CA GLN A 77 2.02 1.17 12.44
C GLN A 77 0.66 1.05 13.13
N GLY A 78 0.39 1.90 14.11
CA GLY A 78 -0.79 1.82 14.94
C GLY A 78 -0.76 0.68 15.96
N ASN A 79 0.40 0.06 16.23
CA ASN A 79 0.48 -1.01 17.24
C ASN A 79 0.39 -0.41 18.64
N ASN A 80 -0.46 -0.97 19.50
CA ASN A 80 -0.59 -0.50 20.88
C ASN A 80 0.66 -0.88 21.69
N ARG A 81 1.56 0.09 21.91
CA ARG A 81 2.83 -0.10 22.65
C ARG A 81 2.65 0.08 24.15
N VAL A 82 1.85 1.04 24.56
CA VAL A 82 1.57 1.32 25.98
C VAL A 82 0.09 1.58 26.15
N VAL A 83 -0.49 1.08 27.25
CA VAL A 83 -1.82 1.46 27.74
C VAL A 83 -1.64 2.28 29.00
N LEU A 84 -2.26 3.46 29.04
CA LEU A 84 -2.27 4.35 30.18
C LEU A 84 -3.69 4.44 30.75
N ASN A 85 -3.85 4.52 32.06
CA ASN A 85 -5.12 4.91 32.65
C ASN A 85 -5.34 6.43 32.55
N GLN A 86 -6.53 6.88 32.97
CA GLN A 86 -6.92 8.29 33.00
C GLN A 86 -6.07 9.22 33.86
N THR A 87 -5.21 8.68 34.73
CA THR A 87 -4.25 9.45 35.53
C THR A 87 -2.83 9.43 34.94
N GLY A 88 -2.64 8.82 33.76
CA GLY A 88 -1.34 8.70 33.10
C GLY A 88 -0.45 7.57 33.63
N THR A 89 -0.99 6.65 34.43
CA THR A 89 -0.26 5.48 34.93
C THR A 89 -0.22 4.38 33.87
N VAL A 90 0.96 3.79 33.65
CA VAL A 90 1.15 2.66 32.75
C VAL A 90 0.47 1.42 33.31
N GLU A 91 -0.47 0.87 32.54
CA GLU A 91 -1.19 -0.37 32.87
C GLU A 91 -0.72 -1.55 32.02
N GLN A 92 -0.21 -1.28 30.83
CA GLN A 92 0.29 -2.32 29.95
C GLN A 92 1.40 -1.84 29.02
N VAL A 93 2.42 -2.67 28.80
CA VAL A 93 3.49 -2.45 27.82
C VAL A 93 3.62 -3.65 26.89
N ASN A 94 3.57 -3.40 25.59
CA ASN A 94 3.72 -4.42 24.56
C ASN A 94 4.92 -4.09 23.65
N HIS A 95 5.74 -5.11 23.41
CA HIS A 95 6.83 -5.06 22.45
C HIS A 95 6.61 -6.14 21.40
N TYR A 96 6.71 -5.75 20.12
CA TYR A 96 6.40 -6.61 18.99
C TYR A 96 7.64 -6.90 18.16
N TYR A 97 7.84 -8.17 17.82
CA TYR A 97 8.65 -8.56 16.68
C TYR A 97 8.04 -7.98 15.39
N PRO A 98 8.79 -7.89 14.28
CA PRO A 98 8.29 -7.32 13.02
C PRO A 98 6.94 -7.91 12.58
N PHE A 99 6.74 -9.22 12.76
CA PHE A 99 5.53 -9.94 12.39
C PHE A 99 4.44 -9.93 13.49
N GLY A 100 4.56 -9.11 14.52
CA GLY A 100 3.51 -8.90 15.53
C GLY A 100 3.53 -9.86 16.72
N GLY A 101 4.48 -10.80 16.76
CA GLY A 101 4.71 -11.65 17.94
C GLY A 101 5.19 -10.82 19.12
N LEU A 102 4.66 -11.07 20.32
CA LEU A 102 5.05 -10.34 21.53
C LEU A 102 6.42 -10.83 22.05
N PHE A 103 7.34 -9.91 22.36
CA PHE A 103 8.59 -10.25 23.03
C PHE A 103 8.83 -9.34 24.24
N GLY A 104 8.64 -9.91 25.43
CA GLY A 104 8.71 -9.16 26.68
C GLY A 104 7.40 -8.45 26.99
N GLU A 105 6.68 -8.99 27.96
CA GLU A 105 5.59 -8.30 28.63
C GLU A 105 6.18 -7.72 29.92
N GLY A 106 6.31 -6.39 30.00
CA GLY A 106 6.83 -5.72 31.19
C GLY A 106 5.73 -5.60 32.24
N ILE A 107 4.96 -4.53 32.13
CA ILE A 107 3.80 -4.25 33.00
C ILE A 107 2.53 -4.77 32.30
N GLN A 108 1.67 -5.47 33.04
CA GLN A 108 0.35 -5.92 32.58
C GLN A 108 -0.64 -6.00 33.76
N THR A 109 -1.09 -4.84 34.24
CA THR A 109 -2.13 -4.77 35.29
C THR A 109 -3.54 -4.86 34.72
N VAL A 110 -3.68 -4.70 33.40
CA VAL A 110 -4.93 -4.91 32.64
C VAL A 110 -4.66 -5.87 31.47
N ASN A 111 -5.69 -6.65 31.10
CA ASN A 111 -5.62 -7.53 29.93
C ASN A 111 -6.66 -7.11 28.87
N GLN A 112 -6.38 -6.00 28.19
CA GLN A 112 -7.14 -5.60 27.00
C GLN A 112 -6.56 -6.32 25.76
N PRO A 113 -7.39 -6.85 24.84
CA PRO A 113 -6.90 -7.77 23.79
C PRO A 113 -6.39 -7.08 22.50
N TYR A 114 -6.59 -5.77 22.32
CA TYR A 114 -6.22 -5.05 21.10
C TYR A 114 -4.73 -4.65 21.11
N ARG A 115 -3.96 -5.24 20.19
CA ARG A 115 -2.49 -5.27 20.26
C ARG A 115 -1.84 -4.78 18.95
N TYR A 116 -1.25 -5.69 18.17
CA TYR A 116 -0.60 -5.41 16.90
C TYR A 116 -1.62 -4.95 15.86
N ASN A 117 -1.30 -3.88 15.13
CA ASN A 117 -2.18 -3.20 14.16
C ASN A 117 -3.58 -2.84 14.70
N GLY A 118 -3.71 -2.69 16.02
CA GLY A 118 -5.00 -2.49 16.69
C GLY A 118 -5.95 -3.69 16.59
N LYS A 119 -5.46 -4.87 16.23
CA LYS A 119 -6.25 -6.10 16.09
C LYS A 119 -6.37 -6.84 17.40
N GLU A 120 -7.51 -7.50 17.57
CA GLU A 120 -7.79 -8.33 18.74
C GLU A 120 -6.92 -9.59 18.68
N LEU A 121 -6.11 -9.80 19.72
CA LEU A 121 -5.33 -11.01 19.93
C LEU A 121 -6.13 -11.97 20.80
N ASP A 122 -6.55 -13.09 20.22
CA ASP A 122 -7.21 -14.20 20.91
C ASP A 122 -6.14 -15.16 21.43
N ARG A 123 -5.98 -15.20 22.76
CA ARG A 123 -5.04 -16.09 23.47
C ARG A 123 -5.75 -17.18 24.26
N GLU A 124 -7.08 -17.21 24.22
CA GLU A 124 -7.84 -18.18 24.99
C GLU A 124 -7.58 -19.59 24.46
N LEU A 125 -7.48 -20.55 25.38
CA LEU A 125 -7.14 -21.94 25.07
C LEU A 125 -5.78 -22.11 24.32
N GLY A 126 -4.89 -21.11 24.39
CA GLY A 126 -3.58 -21.15 23.77
C GLY A 126 -3.58 -20.95 22.26
N LEU A 127 -4.62 -20.30 21.72
CA LEU A 127 -4.74 -20.08 20.27
C LEU A 127 -3.69 -19.10 19.73
N ASP A 128 -3.47 -17.97 20.43
CA ASP A 128 -2.48 -16.93 20.11
C ASP A 128 -2.57 -16.38 18.68
N ILE A 129 -3.79 -16.10 18.19
CA ILE A 129 -4.04 -15.57 16.83
C ILE A 129 -4.68 -14.19 16.85
N TYR A 130 -4.37 -13.39 15.85
CA TYR A 130 -5.02 -12.11 15.60
C TYR A 130 -6.25 -12.26 14.70
N ASP A 131 -7.29 -11.51 15.02
CA ASP A 131 -8.46 -11.35 14.15
C ASP A 131 -8.38 -10.06 13.36
N TYR A 132 -8.20 -10.17 12.04
CA TYR A 132 -8.15 -9.04 11.13
C TYR A 132 -9.50 -8.71 10.48
N GLY A 133 -10.55 -9.48 10.75
CA GLY A 133 -11.81 -9.43 10.02
C GLY A 133 -11.85 -10.56 9.01
N ALA A 134 -11.40 -10.34 7.78
CA ALA A 134 -11.52 -11.33 6.70
C ALA A 134 -10.70 -12.61 6.93
N ARG A 135 -9.60 -12.52 7.69
CA ARG A 135 -8.68 -13.62 7.97
C ARG A 135 -8.17 -13.59 9.41
N ASN A 136 -7.81 -14.77 9.91
CA ASN A 136 -7.03 -14.92 11.14
C ASN A 136 -5.53 -14.99 10.81
N TYR A 137 -4.74 -14.33 11.64
CA TYR A 137 -3.29 -14.18 11.46
C TYR A 137 -2.53 -14.81 12.63
N ASP A 138 -1.57 -15.67 12.30
CA ASP A 138 -0.64 -16.23 13.27
C ASP A 138 0.68 -15.46 13.21
N ALA A 139 0.94 -14.69 14.27
CA ALA A 139 2.11 -13.85 14.38
C ALA A 139 3.39 -14.62 14.72
N ALA A 140 3.28 -15.84 15.26
CA ALA A 140 4.44 -16.70 15.51
C ALA A 140 4.95 -17.30 14.19
N LEU A 141 4.05 -17.65 13.28
CA LEU A 141 4.38 -18.11 11.93
C LEU A 141 4.65 -16.95 10.95
N GLY A 142 4.10 -15.77 11.22
CA GLY A 142 4.14 -14.64 10.28
C GLY A 142 3.25 -14.86 9.05
N ARG A 143 2.13 -15.59 9.20
CA ARG A 143 1.28 -16.03 8.07
C ARG A 143 -0.20 -15.97 8.39
N TRP A 144 -1.00 -15.85 7.34
CA TRP A 144 -2.45 -16.05 7.41
C TRP A 144 -2.80 -17.52 7.60
N LEU A 145 -3.87 -17.79 8.33
CA LEU A 145 -4.40 -19.14 8.53
C LEU A 145 -5.37 -19.59 7.43
N SER A 146 -5.70 -18.70 6.50
CA SER A 146 -6.57 -18.96 5.35
C SER A 146 -6.03 -18.29 4.09
N VAL A 147 -6.44 -18.83 2.94
CA VAL A 147 -6.10 -18.31 1.61
C VAL A 147 -6.57 -16.87 1.48
N ASP A 148 -5.70 -16.00 0.96
CA ASP A 148 -6.02 -14.61 0.64
C ASP A 148 -7.25 -14.49 -0.27
N PRO A 149 -8.30 -13.73 0.12
CA PRO A 149 -9.43 -13.44 -0.76
C PRO A 149 -9.02 -12.79 -2.09
N MET A 150 -7.90 -12.05 -2.08
CA MET A 150 -7.28 -11.40 -3.22
C MET A 150 -6.09 -12.19 -3.77
N ALA A 151 -6.00 -13.51 -3.50
CA ALA A 151 -4.90 -14.36 -3.98
C ALA A 151 -4.65 -14.25 -5.49
N GLU A 152 -5.71 -14.09 -6.29
CA GLU A 152 -5.61 -13.94 -7.75
C GLU A 152 -4.98 -12.61 -8.19
N LYS A 153 -4.91 -11.63 -7.29
CA LYS A 153 -4.23 -10.35 -7.51
C LYS A 153 -2.70 -10.49 -7.41
N TYR A 154 -2.20 -11.53 -6.74
CA TYR A 154 -0.79 -11.64 -6.32
C TYR A 154 -0.15 -12.98 -6.69
N TYR A 155 -0.09 -13.29 -7.99
CA TYR A 155 0.41 -14.60 -8.47
C TYR A 155 1.82 -14.99 -8.02
N SER A 156 2.69 -14.02 -7.72
CA SER A 156 4.08 -14.23 -7.29
C SER A 156 4.25 -14.36 -5.77
N ILE A 157 3.17 -14.15 -5.00
CA ILE A 157 3.18 -14.15 -3.54
C ILE A 157 2.40 -15.37 -3.05
N SER A 158 2.90 -16.01 -1.99
CA SER A 158 2.18 -17.10 -1.34
C SER A 158 0.80 -16.62 -0.86
N GLN A 159 -0.24 -17.39 -1.12
CA GLN A 159 -1.63 -17.10 -0.71
C GLN A 159 -1.82 -16.95 0.82
N TYR A 160 -0.82 -17.34 1.61
CA TYR A 160 -0.81 -17.23 3.07
C TYR A 160 0.22 -16.20 3.58
N ALA A 161 0.90 -15.47 2.70
CA ALA A 161 1.94 -14.52 3.10
C ALA A 161 1.31 -13.28 3.75
N TYR A 162 1.85 -12.86 4.89
CA TYR A 162 1.45 -11.62 5.51
C TYR A 162 2.16 -10.44 4.83
N VAL A 163 1.38 -9.50 4.28
CA VAL A 163 1.82 -8.20 3.74
C VAL A 163 3.07 -8.26 2.86
N ALA A 164 3.11 -9.23 1.92
CA ALA A 164 4.27 -9.47 1.03
C ALA A 164 5.61 -9.67 1.77
N ASN A 165 5.58 -10.22 2.99
CA ASN A 165 6.71 -10.40 3.90
C ASN A 165 7.44 -9.10 4.28
N ASN A 166 6.76 -7.95 4.24
CA ASN A 166 7.33 -6.66 4.67
C ASN A 166 6.47 -5.97 5.74
N PRO A 167 6.33 -6.59 6.93
CA PRO A 167 5.48 -6.07 7.99
C PRO A 167 6.07 -4.87 8.72
N VAL A 168 7.25 -4.38 8.31
CA VAL A 168 7.86 -3.13 8.80
C VAL A 168 7.50 -1.94 7.91
N ARG A 169 6.74 -2.16 6.83
CA ARG A 169 6.31 -1.10 5.90
C ARG A 169 4.87 -1.20 5.43
N LEU A 170 4.24 -2.34 5.64
CA LEU A 170 2.92 -2.66 5.14
C LEU A 170 2.04 -3.19 6.29
N ILE A 171 0.76 -2.88 6.21
CA ILE A 171 -0.29 -3.37 7.11
C ILE A 171 -1.42 -3.92 6.23
N ASP A 172 -2.09 -4.98 6.66
CA ASP A 172 -3.37 -5.38 6.08
C ASP A 172 -4.49 -4.90 7.02
N PRO A 173 -5.25 -3.85 6.68
CA PRO A 173 -6.22 -3.27 7.61
C PRO A 173 -7.43 -4.14 7.90
N ASP A 174 -7.80 -5.06 7.01
CA ASP A 174 -9.05 -5.84 7.10
C ASP A 174 -8.88 -7.33 6.79
N GLY A 175 -7.63 -7.76 6.56
CA GLY A 175 -7.31 -9.12 6.15
C GLY A 175 -7.66 -9.41 4.70
N GLN A 176 -7.80 -8.42 3.82
CA GLN A 176 -8.09 -8.65 2.39
C GLN A 176 -6.99 -8.10 1.49
N SER A 177 -6.39 -6.96 1.84
CA SER A 177 -5.38 -6.31 1.02
C SER A 177 -4.48 -5.45 1.89
N TRP A 178 -3.18 -5.47 1.58
CA TRP A 178 -2.22 -4.66 2.29
C TRP A 178 -2.05 -3.25 1.71
N GLU A 179 -1.89 -2.30 2.61
CA GLU A 179 -1.74 -0.88 2.34
C GLU A 179 -0.39 -0.39 2.88
N PRO A 180 0.30 0.53 2.18
CA PRO A 180 1.43 1.24 2.75
C PRO A 180 0.95 2.30 3.74
N TYR A 181 1.84 2.73 4.63
CA TYR A 181 1.59 3.85 5.53
C TYR A 181 2.61 4.97 5.32
N ASP A 182 2.24 6.20 5.68
CA ASP A 182 3.14 7.35 5.68
C ASP A 182 4.06 7.38 6.93
N LYS A 183 4.96 8.37 7.00
CA LYS A 183 5.87 8.53 8.16
C LYS A 183 5.16 8.89 9.46
N GLN A 184 3.87 9.24 9.38
CA GLN A 184 3.00 9.60 10.49
C GLN A 184 2.14 8.41 10.95
N GLY A 185 2.22 7.27 10.26
CA GLY A 185 1.53 6.03 10.57
C GLY A 185 0.09 5.96 10.08
N ASN A 186 -0.31 6.84 9.17
CA ASN A 186 -1.62 6.79 8.54
C ASN A 186 -1.62 5.77 7.42
N THR A 187 -2.67 4.95 7.39
CA THR A 187 -2.94 3.96 6.34
C THR A 187 -3.27 4.68 5.02
N ILE A 188 -2.49 4.43 3.96
CA ILE A 188 -2.69 5.06 2.65
C ILE A 188 -3.61 4.17 1.83
N LYS A 189 -4.92 4.47 1.88
CA LYS A 189 -5.90 3.85 1.00
C LYS A 189 -5.58 4.20 -0.45
N ILE A 190 -5.33 3.16 -1.24
CA ILE A 190 -5.00 3.28 -2.66
C ILE A 190 -6.21 3.84 -3.45
N ASP A 191 -7.42 3.69 -2.89
CA ASP A 191 -8.71 4.03 -3.49
C ASP A 191 -9.24 5.45 -3.18
N ASP A 192 -8.55 6.23 -2.32
CA ASP A 192 -8.90 7.63 -2.04
C ASP A 192 -8.48 8.58 -3.18
N PHE A 193 -9.01 8.33 -4.37
CA PHE A 193 -8.60 8.95 -5.64
C PHE A 193 -9.00 10.43 -5.86
N ASP A 194 -9.64 11.10 -4.90
CA ASP A 194 -10.05 12.51 -5.10
C ASP A 194 -9.59 13.48 -3.98
N ASN A 195 -8.85 13.03 -2.97
CA ASN A 195 -8.43 13.91 -1.87
C ASN A 195 -6.91 13.90 -1.67
N ILE A 196 -6.29 15.02 -2.03
CA ILE A 196 -4.94 15.55 -1.69
C ILE A 196 -3.86 14.50 -1.41
N VAL A 197 -2.90 14.41 -2.33
CA VAL A 197 -2.00 13.26 -2.41
C VAL A 197 -0.50 13.59 -2.50
N GLY A 198 -0.11 14.82 -2.20
CA GLY A 198 1.30 15.17 -2.05
C GLY A 198 1.46 16.62 -1.65
N TYR A 199 2.35 16.90 -0.71
CA TYR A 199 2.71 18.25 -0.26
C TYR A 199 4.18 18.52 -0.61
N ARG A 200 4.47 19.71 -1.16
CA ARG A 200 5.84 20.21 -1.30
C ARG A 200 6.02 21.46 -0.44
N TRP A 201 7.01 21.46 0.45
CA TRP A 201 7.39 22.61 1.26
C TRP A 201 8.36 23.50 0.47
N VAL A 202 8.15 24.82 0.46
CA VAL A 202 9.05 25.78 -0.23
C VAL A 202 10.14 26.32 0.64
N ASP A 203 9.95 26.33 1.96
CA ASP A 203 10.90 26.92 2.87
C ASP A 203 11.33 25.89 3.92
N TYR A 204 12.63 25.88 4.17
CA TYR A 204 13.25 24.94 5.08
C TYR A 204 14.17 25.71 6.02
N ASP A 205 13.94 25.55 7.32
CA ASP A 205 14.94 25.88 8.33
C ASP A 205 16.04 24.80 8.32
N THR A 206 17.16 25.09 8.97
CA THR A 206 18.24 24.11 9.15
C THR A 206 18.42 23.87 10.64
N ASP A 207 18.35 22.61 11.06
CA ASP A 207 18.60 22.24 12.46
C ASP A 207 20.07 22.38 12.83
N ASN A 208 20.37 22.23 14.13
CA ASN A 208 21.73 22.36 14.65
C ASN A 208 22.71 21.28 14.13
N LYS A 209 22.23 20.32 13.34
CA LYS A 209 23.00 19.25 12.70
C LYS A 209 23.08 19.42 11.18
N GLY A 210 22.54 20.51 10.62
CA GLY A 210 22.54 20.76 9.19
C GLY A 210 21.36 20.14 8.41
N ASN A 211 20.39 19.54 9.09
CA ASN A 211 19.25 18.91 8.44
C ASN A 211 18.19 19.96 8.09
N LYS A 212 17.60 19.84 6.89
CA LYS A 212 16.48 20.69 6.48
C LYS A 212 15.21 20.30 7.24
N ILE A 213 14.64 21.25 7.98
CA ILE A 213 13.34 21.14 8.65
C ILE A 213 12.33 22.00 7.90
N ALA A 214 11.19 21.44 7.50
CA ALA A 214 10.15 22.21 6.83
C ALA A 214 9.59 23.30 7.77
N LYS A 215 9.55 24.55 7.30
CA LYS A 215 9.05 25.67 8.08
C LYS A 215 7.52 25.64 8.13
N ALA A 216 6.95 25.85 9.32
CA ALA A 216 5.50 25.84 9.50
C ALA A 216 4.80 26.84 8.54
N ASN A 217 3.69 26.42 7.94
CA ASN A 217 2.88 27.22 7.00
C ASN A 217 3.54 27.56 5.65
N THR A 218 4.51 26.76 5.17
CA THR A 218 5.22 26.99 3.89
C THR A 218 4.98 25.89 2.84
N VAL A 219 3.82 25.26 2.84
CA VAL A 219 3.44 24.34 1.74
C VAL A 219 3.27 25.16 0.47
N GLU A 220 4.03 24.93 -0.60
CA GLU A 220 3.87 25.66 -1.87
C GLU A 220 2.62 25.21 -2.62
N THR A 221 2.38 23.89 -2.59
CA THR A 221 1.34 23.24 -3.38
C THR A 221 0.98 21.87 -2.82
N ALA A 222 -0.32 21.59 -2.69
CA ALA A 222 -0.87 20.25 -2.50
C ALA A 222 -1.49 19.74 -3.80
N TYR A 223 -1.23 18.49 -4.17
CA TYR A 223 -1.60 17.94 -5.48
C TYR A 223 -2.74 16.91 -5.37
N VAL A 224 -3.80 17.05 -6.18
CA VAL A 224 -4.88 16.07 -6.32
C VAL A 224 -4.79 15.43 -7.71
N PHE A 225 -4.65 14.10 -7.79
CA PHE A 225 -4.45 13.38 -9.05
C PHE A 225 -5.78 12.83 -9.59
N GLY A 226 -6.29 13.42 -10.67
CA GLY A 226 -7.47 12.92 -11.39
C GLY A 226 -7.12 11.99 -12.56
N LYS A 227 -8.16 11.54 -13.28
CA LYS A 227 -8.01 10.65 -14.47
C LYS A 227 -7.30 11.31 -15.66
N LYS A 228 -7.30 12.65 -15.75
CA LYS A 228 -6.79 13.41 -16.91
C LYS A 228 -5.78 14.51 -16.57
N GLY A 229 -5.49 14.71 -15.30
CA GLY A 229 -4.65 15.82 -14.86
C GLY A 229 -4.54 15.89 -13.36
N MET A 230 -3.92 16.96 -12.87
CA MET A 230 -3.66 17.19 -11.46
C MET A 230 -4.19 18.57 -11.07
N THR A 231 -4.80 18.68 -9.90
CA THR A 231 -5.20 19.97 -9.31
C THR A 231 -4.19 20.38 -8.25
N THR A 232 -3.73 21.63 -8.32
CA THR A 232 -2.84 22.23 -7.32
C THR A 232 -3.64 23.07 -6.32
N LEU A 233 -3.34 22.93 -5.03
CA LEU A 233 -3.89 23.73 -3.93
C LEU A 233 -2.76 24.51 -3.25
N SER A 234 -2.93 25.80 -2.96
CA SER A 234 -1.89 26.64 -2.33
C SER A 234 -2.30 27.08 -0.92
N PRO A 235 -1.36 27.48 -0.04
CA PRO A 235 -1.64 27.80 1.36
C PRO A 235 -2.30 29.18 1.50
N GLU A 236 -2.97 29.40 2.64
CA GLU A 236 -3.61 30.67 3.00
C GLU A 236 -2.62 31.85 3.01
N GLY A 237 -2.96 32.93 2.31
CA GLY A 237 -2.14 34.15 2.17
C GLY A 237 -1.74 34.46 0.73
N TYR A 238 -1.80 33.47 -0.16
CA TYR A 238 -1.90 33.64 -1.60
C TYR A 238 -3.30 33.14 -1.98
N THR A 239 -4.04 33.87 -2.82
CA THR A 239 -5.46 33.59 -3.09
C THR A 239 -5.71 32.13 -3.45
N ASP A 240 -6.71 31.51 -2.80
CA ASP A 240 -7.08 30.10 -2.99
C ASP A 240 -7.50 29.87 -4.45
N HIS A 241 -6.66 29.19 -5.21
CA HIS A 241 -6.91 28.87 -6.61
C HIS A 241 -6.62 27.41 -6.87
N ARG A 242 -7.70 26.62 -7.00
CA ARG A 242 -7.64 25.29 -7.60
C ARG A 242 -7.33 25.45 -9.09
N ASN A 243 -6.07 25.27 -9.45
CA ASN A 243 -5.67 25.27 -10.86
C ASN A 243 -5.59 23.83 -11.34
N TRP A 244 -6.43 23.50 -12.33
CA TRP A 244 -6.34 22.22 -13.03
C TRP A 244 -5.28 22.31 -14.12
N GLN A 245 -4.42 21.30 -14.20
CA GLN A 245 -3.42 21.16 -15.25
C GLN A 245 -3.50 19.74 -15.84
N ALA A 246 -3.48 19.63 -17.16
CA ALA A 246 -3.45 18.32 -17.83
C ALA A 246 -2.11 17.63 -17.59
N TYR A 247 -2.07 16.29 -17.52
CA TYR A 247 -0.80 15.59 -17.34
C TYR A 247 0.21 15.89 -18.46
N SER A 248 -0.26 15.93 -19.70
CA SER A 248 0.52 16.34 -20.88
C SER A 248 1.18 17.71 -20.78
N GLU A 249 0.64 18.63 -19.99
CA GLU A 249 1.15 20.01 -19.85
C GLU A 249 2.15 20.17 -18.69
N ILE A 250 2.19 19.20 -17.77
CA ILE A 250 3.00 19.25 -16.56
C ILE A 250 4.39 18.67 -16.84
N SER A 251 5.47 19.22 -16.29
CA SER A 251 6.79 18.56 -16.35
C SER A 251 6.88 17.45 -15.30
N THR A 252 7.48 16.31 -15.64
CA THR A 252 7.81 15.29 -14.62
C THR A 252 8.88 15.77 -13.65
N GLY A 253 9.59 16.87 -13.96
CA GLY A 253 10.79 17.32 -13.26
C GLY A 253 12.06 16.59 -13.71
N ASP A 254 11.98 15.69 -14.70
CA ASP A 254 13.13 15.03 -15.31
C ASP A 254 13.04 15.18 -16.83
N LYS A 255 14.01 15.89 -17.42
CA LYS A 255 14.00 16.21 -18.85
C LYS A 255 13.98 14.96 -19.73
N ARG A 256 14.62 13.88 -19.28
CA ARG A 256 14.68 12.63 -20.05
C ARG A 256 13.37 11.87 -20.00
N ALA A 257 12.72 11.78 -18.85
CA ALA A 257 11.37 11.24 -18.73
C ALA A 257 10.39 12.03 -19.61
N ASP A 258 10.45 13.36 -19.56
CA ASP A 258 9.61 14.23 -20.40
C ASP A 258 9.85 13.97 -21.90
N ALA A 259 11.11 13.83 -22.33
CA ALA A 259 11.45 13.52 -23.72
C ALA A 259 11.01 12.11 -24.14
N ASN A 260 11.22 11.09 -23.28
CA ASN A 260 10.77 9.74 -23.54
C ASN A 260 9.26 9.69 -23.71
N ILE A 261 8.49 10.35 -22.84
CA ILE A 261 7.03 10.41 -22.92
C ILE A 261 6.59 11.15 -24.18
N ALA A 262 7.20 12.30 -24.49
CA ALA A 262 6.85 13.08 -25.69
C ALA A 262 7.07 12.30 -27.01
N SER A 263 7.95 11.30 -26.99
CA SER A 263 8.20 10.44 -28.15
C SER A 263 7.12 9.36 -28.37
N LEU A 264 6.22 9.15 -27.40
CA LEU A 264 5.17 8.13 -27.46
C LEU A 264 3.96 8.59 -28.27
N ASP A 265 3.05 7.67 -28.58
CA ASP A 265 1.75 8.00 -29.14
C ASP A 265 0.98 8.92 -28.17
N TYR A 266 0.48 10.04 -28.67
CA TYR A 266 -0.18 11.06 -27.84
C TYR A 266 -1.31 10.51 -26.96
N ARG A 267 -1.96 9.43 -27.39
CA ARG A 267 -3.07 8.78 -26.65
C ARG A 267 -2.60 8.01 -25.41
N VAL A 268 -1.32 7.66 -25.32
CA VAL A 268 -0.75 6.98 -24.15
C VAL A 268 0.08 7.91 -23.26
N GLN A 269 0.48 9.08 -23.76
CA GLN A 269 1.36 10.01 -23.05
C GLN A 269 0.83 10.39 -21.67
N ASP A 270 -0.45 10.76 -21.56
CA ASP A 270 -1.07 11.17 -20.29
C ASP A 270 -0.98 10.05 -19.24
N GLN A 271 -1.21 8.78 -19.64
CA GLN A 271 -1.15 7.64 -18.73
C GLN A 271 0.28 7.41 -18.23
N MET A 272 1.25 7.40 -19.14
CA MET A 272 2.68 7.21 -18.82
C MET A 272 3.19 8.33 -17.91
N LYS A 273 2.79 9.57 -18.20
CA LYS A 273 3.11 10.76 -17.43
C LYS A 273 2.53 10.72 -16.03
N ALA A 274 1.28 10.29 -15.90
CA ALA A 274 0.61 10.17 -14.61
C ALA A 274 1.34 9.19 -13.69
N VAL A 275 1.86 8.06 -14.22
CA VAL A 275 2.67 7.12 -13.43
C VAL A 275 3.91 7.80 -12.85
N VAL A 276 4.69 8.48 -13.70
CA VAL A 276 5.94 9.15 -13.25
C VAL A 276 5.65 10.24 -12.23
N LEU A 277 4.65 11.08 -12.49
CA LEU A 277 4.27 12.16 -11.58
C LEU A 277 3.79 11.65 -10.24
N GLU A 278 2.95 10.61 -10.22
CA GLU A 278 2.44 10.03 -8.98
C GLU A 278 3.58 9.42 -8.14
N LEU A 279 4.51 8.69 -8.77
CA LEU A 279 5.69 8.15 -8.08
C LEU A 279 6.54 9.24 -7.43
N ARG A 280 6.82 10.32 -8.16
CA ARG A 280 7.67 11.40 -7.66
C ARG A 280 6.98 12.24 -6.59
N LEU A 281 5.74 12.66 -6.84
CA LEU A 281 5.06 13.66 -6.01
C LEU A 281 4.33 13.05 -4.82
N ARG A 282 3.77 11.84 -4.96
CA ARG A 282 3.07 11.14 -3.85
C ARG A 282 4.02 10.29 -3.02
N TYR A 283 4.90 9.55 -3.68
CA TYR A 283 5.73 8.54 -3.02
C TYR A 283 7.19 8.98 -2.82
N GLY A 284 7.58 10.16 -3.33
CA GLY A 284 8.95 10.67 -3.19
C GLY A 284 10.00 9.81 -3.90
N ILE A 285 9.59 8.96 -4.86
CA ILE A 285 10.48 8.08 -5.60
C ILE A 285 11.16 8.89 -6.70
N ASP A 286 12.50 8.91 -6.75
CA ASP A 286 13.24 9.57 -7.83
C ASP A 286 13.18 8.71 -9.09
N VAL A 287 12.18 8.98 -9.93
CA VAL A 287 11.98 8.32 -11.23
C VAL A 287 12.49 9.23 -12.34
N ARG A 288 13.31 8.67 -13.22
CA ARG A 288 13.89 9.35 -14.39
C ARG A 288 13.64 8.54 -15.65
N GLY A 289 13.71 9.17 -16.81
CA GLY A 289 13.63 8.44 -18.08
C GLY A 289 14.84 7.53 -18.26
N ALA A 290 14.66 6.28 -18.68
CA ALA A 290 15.79 5.45 -19.06
C ALA A 290 16.43 5.97 -20.37
N PHE A 291 17.71 5.68 -20.57
CA PHE A 291 18.36 5.98 -21.85
C PHE A 291 17.71 5.13 -22.95
N GLN A 292 17.28 5.77 -24.05
CA GLN A 292 16.48 5.11 -25.11
C GLN A 292 15.21 4.42 -24.59
N GLY A 293 14.64 4.93 -23.50
CA GLY A 293 13.46 4.36 -22.86
C GLY A 293 12.12 4.83 -23.42
N GLY A 294 12.08 5.54 -24.55
CA GLY A 294 10.85 5.99 -25.21
C GLY A 294 10.58 5.22 -26.52
N PHE A 295 9.98 5.89 -27.51
CA PHE A 295 9.87 5.35 -28.86
C PHE A 295 11.25 5.08 -29.47
N ARG A 296 11.34 3.97 -30.20
CA ARG A 296 12.55 3.54 -30.93
C ARG A 296 12.18 3.04 -32.31
N THR A 297 12.81 3.55 -33.36
CA THR A 297 12.66 3.00 -34.72
C THR A 297 13.20 1.56 -34.79
N TYR A 298 12.87 0.85 -35.88
CA TYR A 298 13.34 -0.54 -36.06
C TYR A 298 14.86 -0.60 -36.18
N ALA A 299 15.47 0.37 -36.88
CA ALA A 299 16.92 0.47 -37.02
C ALA A 299 17.61 0.73 -35.67
N GLU A 300 17.11 1.67 -34.87
CA GLU A 300 17.63 1.93 -33.52
C GLU A 300 17.52 0.70 -32.61
N GLN A 301 16.41 -0.05 -32.74
CA GLN A 301 16.22 -1.31 -32.03
C GLN A 301 17.22 -2.40 -32.46
N ASP A 302 17.52 -2.48 -33.76
CA ASP A 302 18.53 -3.42 -34.27
C ASP A 302 19.95 -3.03 -33.82
N GLU A 303 20.25 -1.74 -33.66
CA GLU A 303 21.53 -1.29 -33.10
C GLU A 303 21.71 -1.71 -31.63
N ILE A 304 20.69 -1.58 -30.79
CA ILE A 304 20.77 -2.01 -29.39
C ILE A 304 20.77 -3.53 -29.25
N PHE A 305 20.10 -4.25 -30.16
CA PHE A 305 20.21 -5.69 -30.26
C PHE A 305 21.64 -6.12 -30.60
N ALA A 306 22.25 -5.47 -31.60
CA ALA A 306 23.63 -5.79 -32.03
C ALA A 306 24.67 -5.54 -30.93
N ARG A 307 24.42 -4.58 -30.03
CA ARG A 307 25.28 -4.29 -28.86
C ARG A 307 24.96 -5.17 -27.63
N GLY A 308 23.99 -6.08 -27.73
CA GLY A 308 23.59 -6.98 -26.64
C GLY A 308 22.76 -6.33 -25.53
N ALA A 309 22.34 -5.08 -25.70
CA ALA A 309 21.54 -4.33 -24.72
C ALA A 309 20.04 -4.64 -24.80
N SER A 310 19.59 -5.34 -25.84
CA SER A 310 18.22 -5.85 -25.97
C SER A 310 18.20 -7.26 -26.56
N LYS A 311 17.19 -8.06 -26.19
CA LYS A 311 16.92 -9.38 -26.79
C LYS A 311 15.97 -9.30 -27.99
N ALA A 312 15.35 -8.15 -28.26
CA ALA A 312 14.40 -7.94 -29.35
C ALA A 312 15.03 -7.18 -30.52
N LYS A 313 14.77 -7.65 -31.74
CA LYS A 313 15.11 -6.95 -32.99
C LYS A 313 14.03 -5.92 -33.35
N GLY A 314 14.29 -5.12 -34.37
CA GLY A 314 13.34 -4.17 -34.94
C GLY A 314 11.97 -4.82 -35.24
N GLY A 315 10.92 -4.24 -34.67
CA GLY A 315 9.54 -4.74 -34.81
C GLY A 315 9.17 -5.89 -33.88
N GLN A 316 10.01 -6.20 -32.89
CA GLN A 316 9.74 -7.19 -31.84
C GLN A 316 9.60 -6.57 -30.44
N SER A 317 9.58 -5.24 -30.34
CA SER A 317 9.39 -4.49 -29.09
C SER A 317 8.24 -3.50 -29.21
N ASN A 318 7.46 -3.33 -28.14
CA ASN A 318 6.39 -2.33 -28.07
C ASN A 318 6.90 -0.89 -28.10
N HIS A 319 8.19 -0.66 -27.79
CA HIS A 319 8.84 0.64 -28.04
C HIS A 319 8.84 1.02 -29.51
N ASN A 320 8.81 0.03 -30.43
CA ASN A 320 8.78 0.31 -31.86
C ASN A 320 7.42 0.79 -32.38
N PHE A 321 6.43 0.86 -31.50
CA PHE A 321 5.08 1.30 -31.81
C PHE A 321 4.66 2.50 -30.94
N ALA A 322 5.61 3.09 -30.20
CA ALA A 322 5.40 4.28 -29.37
C ALA A 322 4.39 4.06 -28.23
N ILE A 323 4.26 2.82 -27.76
CA ILE A 323 3.31 2.44 -26.72
C ILE A 323 3.98 1.85 -25.47
N ALA A 324 5.30 1.98 -25.33
CA ALA A 324 6.05 1.48 -24.19
C ALA A 324 7.12 2.46 -23.74
N MET A 325 7.45 2.40 -22.44
CA MET A 325 8.42 3.25 -21.80
C MET A 325 9.24 2.49 -20.76
N ASP A 326 10.54 2.79 -20.71
CA ASP A 326 11.44 2.34 -19.67
C ASP A 326 11.79 3.51 -18.73
N VAL A 327 11.74 3.26 -17.42
CA VAL A 327 12.14 4.22 -16.38
C VAL A 327 13.38 3.73 -15.63
N ALA A 328 14.11 4.68 -15.05
CA ALA A 328 15.21 4.43 -14.15
C ALA A 328 14.88 5.02 -12.77
N ILE A 329 14.88 4.18 -11.74
CA ILE A 329 14.64 4.61 -10.36
C ILE A 329 15.97 4.85 -9.66
N TYR A 330 16.04 5.90 -8.85
CA TYR A 330 17.20 6.28 -8.07
C TYR A 330 16.86 6.37 -6.58
N GLU A 331 17.84 6.07 -5.73
CA GLU A 331 17.77 6.28 -4.28
C GLU A 331 19.05 6.99 -3.83
N ASN A 332 18.90 8.12 -3.14
CA ASN A 332 20.02 8.96 -2.70
C ASN A 332 21.01 9.34 -3.83
N GLY A 333 20.48 9.56 -5.04
CA GLY A 333 21.27 9.91 -6.23
C GLY A 333 21.94 8.73 -6.94
N ASN A 334 21.86 7.52 -6.38
CA ASN A 334 22.41 6.31 -6.99
C ASN A 334 21.33 5.54 -7.74
N TYR A 335 21.70 4.92 -8.86
CA TYR A 335 20.79 4.06 -9.61
C TYR A 335 20.36 2.88 -8.74
N LEU A 336 19.06 2.69 -8.58
CA LEU A 336 18.49 1.57 -7.87
C LEU A 336 18.41 0.39 -8.84
N SER A 337 19.22 -0.65 -8.56
CA SER A 337 19.20 -1.89 -9.34
C SER A 337 17.78 -2.43 -9.45
N MET A 338 17.41 -2.84 -10.67
CA MET A 338 16.12 -3.45 -10.97
C MET A 338 15.88 -4.68 -10.09
N GLY A 339 14.77 -4.72 -9.33
CA GLY A 339 14.50 -5.78 -8.35
C GLY A 339 13.20 -5.56 -7.58
N THR A 340 12.83 -6.51 -6.69
CA THR A 340 11.59 -6.54 -5.87
C THR A 340 11.52 -5.44 -4.79
N GLU A 341 12.28 -4.36 -4.97
CA GLU A 341 12.26 -3.21 -4.09
C GLU A 341 10.89 -2.52 -4.11
N TRP A 342 10.57 -1.86 -3.02
CA TRP A 342 9.27 -1.23 -2.84
C TRP A 342 9.00 -0.15 -3.90
N GLN A 343 10.04 0.53 -4.41
CA GLN A 343 9.89 1.55 -5.45
C GLN A 343 9.39 0.94 -6.76
N TYR A 344 10.01 -0.17 -7.21
CA TYR A 344 9.59 -0.88 -8.41
C TYR A 344 8.24 -1.57 -8.21
N THR A 345 7.96 -2.09 -7.02
CA THR A 345 6.64 -2.65 -6.67
C THR A 345 5.54 -1.57 -6.71
N THR A 346 5.82 -0.38 -6.17
CA THR A 346 4.89 0.77 -6.19
C THR A 346 4.69 1.26 -7.61
N TYR A 347 5.77 1.35 -8.40
CA TYR A 347 5.72 1.64 -9.83
C TYR A 347 4.80 0.67 -10.57
N GLY A 348 4.98 -0.63 -10.37
CA GLY A 348 4.14 -1.67 -10.97
C GLY A 348 2.67 -1.53 -10.60
N LYS A 349 2.35 -1.33 -9.32
CA LYS A 349 0.97 -1.14 -8.85
C LYS A 349 0.31 0.11 -9.45
N ILE A 350 1.02 1.23 -9.52
CA ILE A 350 0.47 2.46 -10.12
C ILE A 350 0.24 2.25 -11.61
N ALA A 351 1.23 1.72 -12.33
CA ALA A 351 1.12 1.49 -13.76
C ALA A 351 -0.04 0.53 -14.10
N SER A 352 -0.08 -0.63 -13.45
CA SER A 352 -1.05 -1.68 -13.75
C SER A 352 -2.44 -1.40 -13.18
N GLU A 353 -2.56 -1.27 -11.87
CA GLU A 353 -3.85 -1.21 -11.18
C GLU A 353 -4.53 0.15 -11.36
N LYS A 354 -3.76 1.25 -11.35
CA LYS A 354 -4.35 2.61 -11.41
C LYS A 354 -4.45 3.17 -12.82
N ARG A 355 -3.47 2.87 -13.68
CA ARG A 355 -3.37 3.47 -15.02
C ARG A 355 -3.69 2.49 -16.14
N GLY A 356 -3.94 1.22 -15.82
CA GLY A 356 -4.38 0.20 -16.78
C GLY A 356 -3.31 -0.20 -17.79
N LEU A 357 -2.04 0.05 -17.47
CA LEU A 357 -0.88 -0.35 -18.27
C LEU A 357 -0.49 -1.79 -17.94
N MET A 358 0.39 -2.37 -18.75
CA MET A 358 1.12 -3.58 -18.41
C MET A 358 2.48 -3.19 -17.82
N TRP A 359 2.95 -3.93 -16.83
CA TRP A 359 4.24 -3.71 -16.19
C TRP A 359 5.14 -4.93 -16.41
N GLY A 360 6.38 -4.71 -16.84
CA GLY A 360 7.33 -5.77 -17.14
C GLY A 360 7.82 -6.54 -15.91
N GLY A 361 7.56 -6.04 -14.70
CA GLY A 361 7.80 -6.78 -13.47
C GLY A 361 6.86 -7.97 -13.26
N ASP A 362 5.71 -8.01 -13.96
CA ASP A 362 4.75 -9.12 -13.88
C ASP A 362 5.06 -10.26 -14.85
N TRP A 363 6.06 -10.09 -15.72
CA TRP A 363 6.38 -11.04 -16.78
C TRP A 363 7.15 -12.26 -16.25
N LYS A 364 6.57 -13.45 -16.42
CA LYS A 364 7.12 -14.72 -15.90
C LYS A 364 8.34 -15.23 -16.67
N SER A 365 8.40 -14.99 -17.98
CA SER A 365 9.47 -15.49 -18.85
C SER A 365 10.68 -14.56 -18.92
N PHE A 366 10.51 -13.29 -18.58
CA PHE A 366 11.58 -12.30 -18.53
C PHE A 366 11.17 -11.15 -17.61
N PHE A 367 11.88 -10.97 -16.51
CA PHE A 367 11.58 -9.94 -15.53
C PHE A 367 12.22 -8.61 -15.97
N ASP A 368 11.39 -7.58 -16.18
CA ASP A 368 11.83 -6.23 -16.58
C ASP A 368 11.04 -5.15 -15.84
N PRO A 369 11.35 -4.90 -14.56
CA PRO A 369 10.56 -4.02 -13.70
C PRO A 369 10.70 -2.54 -14.05
N ALA A 370 11.62 -2.17 -14.95
CA ALA A 370 11.74 -0.80 -15.47
C ALA A 370 10.70 -0.50 -16.57
N HIS A 371 10.15 -1.54 -17.18
CA HIS A 371 9.32 -1.44 -18.36
C HIS A 371 7.83 -1.31 -18.04
N ILE A 372 7.14 -0.40 -18.74
CA ILE A 372 5.68 -0.36 -18.83
C ILE A 372 5.23 -0.20 -20.28
N GLU A 373 4.06 -0.73 -20.58
CA GLU A 373 3.48 -0.64 -21.93
C GLU A 373 1.96 -0.51 -21.91
N TYR A 374 1.41 0.03 -22.99
CA TYR A 374 -0.02 0.09 -23.21
C TYR A 374 -0.61 -1.31 -23.30
N LYS A 375 -1.70 -1.56 -22.59
CA LYS A 375 -2.34 -2.87 -22.56
C LYS A 375 -3.11 -3.15 -23.86
N HIS A 376 -2.71 -4.19 -24.59
CA HIS A 376 -3.40 -4.67 -25.79
C HIS A 376 -3.31 -6.20 -25.92
N ASN A 377 -4.20 -6.80 -26.72
CA ASN A 377 -4.31 -8.26 -26.88
C ASN A 377 -3.76 -8.76 -28.23
N LEU A 378 -2.83 -8.01 -28.83
CA LEU A 378 -2.29 -8.33 -30.16
C LEU A 378 -0.91 -8.99 -30.05
N THR A 379 -0.67 -9.98 -30.91
CA THR A 379 0.67 -10.51 -31.15
C THR A 379 1.55 -9.49 -31.86
N MET A 380 2.88 -9.62 -31.76
CA MET A 380 3.82 -8.76 -32.49
C MET A 380 3.59 -8.78 -34.01
N ASN A 381 3.17 -9.92 -34.57
CA ASN A 381 2.84 -10.03 -36.00
C ASN A 381 1.61 -9.17 -36.36
N GLN A 382 0.57 -9.21 -35.53
CA GLN A 382 -0.64 -8.40 -35.72
C GLN A 382 -0.35 -6.91 -35.52
N LEU A 383 0.45 -6.56 -34.50
CA LEU A 383 0.82 -5.16 -34.23
C LEU A 383 1.64 -4.56 -35.39
N ARG A 384 2.55 -5.34 -36.00
CA ARG A 384 3.29 -4.93 -37.20
C ARG A 384 2.41 -4.71 -38.43
N ALA A 385 1.30 -5.44 -38.54
CA ALA A 385 0.38 -5.34 -39.67
C ALA A 385 -0.57 -4.14 -39.57
N LEU A 386 -0.64 -3.46 -38.42
CA LEU A 386 -1.51 -2.31 -38.25
C LEU A 386 -1.07 -1.13 -39.14
N PRO A 387 -2.02 -0.34 -39.69
CA PRO A 387 -1.71 0.84 -40.47
C PRO A 387 -0.89 1.86 -39.68
N LYS A 388 0.15 2.40 -40.31
CA LYS A 388 1.04 3.42 -39.75
C LYS A 388 0.97 4.72 -40.53
N ASP A 389 1.17 5.82 -39.83
CA ASP A 389 1.33 7.14 -40.45
C ASP A 389 2.71 7.27 -41.13
N LYS A 390 2.95 8.42 -41.75
CA LYS A 390 4.22 8.73 -42.43
C LYS A 390 5.46 8.76 -41.51
N ASN A 391 5.25 8.84 -40.19
CA ASN A 391 6.30 8.86 -39.18
C ASN A 391 6.51 7.47 -38.55
N GLY A 392 5.71 6.47 -38.96
CA GLY A 392 5.79 5.10 -38.45
C GLY A 392 4.96 4.84 -37.18
N PHE A 393 4.13 5.80 -36.74
CA PHE A 393 3.22 5.63 -35.61
C PHE A 393 1.93 4.93 -36.02
N LEU A 394 1.30 4.22 -35.09
CA LEU A 394 0.03 3.55 -35.35
C LEU A 394 -1.07 4.60 -35.61
N ILE A 395 -1.80 4.45 -36.72
CA ILE A 395 -2.93 5.35 -37.02
C ILE A 395 -4.01 5.20 -35.94
N LYS A 396 -4.23 3.98 -35.44
CA LYS A 396 -5.16 3.66 -34.37
C LYS A 396 -4.48 2.79 -33.31
N LEU A 397 -4.68 3.13 -32.04
CA LEU A 397 -4.29 2.24 -30.94
C LEU A 397 -5.14 0.96 -30.97
N PRO A 398 -4.51 -0.20 -30.71
CA PRO A 398 -5.16 -1.50 -30.73
C PRO A 398 -6.08 -1.78 -29.54
#